data_AF-A0A0W0TV58-F1
#
_entry.id   AF-A0A0W0TV58-F1
#
_cell.length_a   1.000
_cell.length_b   1.000
_cell.length_c   1.000
_cell.angle_alpha   90.00
_cell.angle_beta   90.00
_cell.angle_gamma   90.00
#
_symmetry.space_group_name_H-M   'P 1'
#
loop_
_entity.id
_entity.type
_entity.pdbx_description
1 polymer ?
#
loop_
_entity_poly.entity_id
_entity_poly.type
_entity_poly.pdbx_seq_one_letter_code
_entity_poly.pdbx_strand_id
1 'polypeptide(L)'
;MFGFFNRENKLRALMQALNTAALFVALSEMASDPEHAWEWGLDALTCFVSILALVEKPSPLSKAGSVSLNFMCLGAVFNGVTSGCSVLPNLTNLFKAAALLGNIVIPVATAERQPAQVPQVTL
;
A
#
# COMPACT_ATOMS: atom_id res chain seq x y z
N MET A 1 7.27 -24.04 -2.00
CA MET A 1 8.12 -22.89 -2.42
C MET A 1 7.45 -21.62 -1.94
N PHE A 2 8.02 -20.91 -0.98
CA PHE A 2 7.48 -19.67 -0.43
C PHE A 2 7.58 -18.54 -1.48
N GLY A 3 6.50 -18.32 -2.24
CA GLY A 3 6.35 -17.21 -3.18
C GLY A 3 5.53 -16.10 -2.56
N PHE A 4 6.12 -15.32 -1.64
CA PHE A 4 5.43 -14.19 -1.00
C PHE A 4 5.24 -12.99 -1.95
N PHE A 5 6.19 -12.81 -2.87
CA PHE A 5 6.13 -11.78 -3.90
C PHE A 5 5.35 -12.24 -5.12
N ASN A 6 4.54 -11.34 -5.66
CA ASN A 6 3.76 -11.58 -6.87
C ASN A 6 4.68 -11.92 -8.06
N ARG A 7 4.72 -13.19 -8.45
CA ARG A 7 5.61 -13.65 -9.54
C ARG A 7 5.06 -13.32 -10.92
N GLU A 8 3.76 -13.10 -11.03
CA GLU A 8 3.07 -12.83 -12.30
C GLU A 8 3.25 -11.36 -12.71
N ASN A 9 3.26 -10.44 -11.75
CA ASN A 9 3.35 -9.00 -12.03
C ASN A 9 4.53 -8.32 -11.32
N LYS A 10 5.55 -7.95 -12.10
CA LYS A 10 6.76 -7.27 -11.62
C LYS A 10 6.49 -5.94 -10.91
N LEU A 11 5.46 -5.19 -11.31
CA LEU A 11 5.09 -3.92 -10.67
C LEU A 11 4.46 -4.16 -9.29
N ARG A 12 3.59 -5.18 -9.17
CA ARG A 12 3.06 -5.59 -7.86
C ARG A 12 4.17 -6.11 -6.95
N ALA A 13 5.10 -6.91 -7.48
CA ALA A 13 6.25 -7.39 -6.72
C ALA A 13 7.13 -6.24 -6.21
N LEU A 14 7.41 -5.25 -7.06
CA LEU A 14 8.19 -4.07 -6.68
C LEU A 14 7.48 -3.28 -5.57
N MET A 15 6.18 -3.02 -5.70
CA MET A 15 5.43 -2.33 -4.66
C MET A 15 5.34 -3.14 -3.36
N GLN A 16 5.22 -4.46 -3.43
CA GLN A 16 5.30 -5.30 -2.22
C GLN A 16 6.66 -5.16 -1.53
N ALA A 17 7.76 -5.11 -2.29
CA ALA A 17 9.09 -4.92 -1.74
C ALA A 17 9.22 -3.53 -1.09
N LEU A 18 8.73 -2.48 -1.75
CA LEU A 18 8.73 -1.12 -1.22
C LEU A 18 7.90 -1.01 0.07
N ASN A 19 6.68 -1.54 0.09
CA ASN A 19 5.84 -1.54 1.30
C ASN A 19 6.44 -2.39 2.41
N THR A 20 7.14 -3.48 2.08
CA THR A 20 7.83 -4.32 3.08
C THR A 20 9.00 -3.56 3.70
N ALA A 21 9.82 -2.87 2.90
CA ALA A 21 10.88 -2.03 3.41
C ALA A 21 10.32 -0.89 4.29
N ALA A 22 9.26 -0.22 3.84
CA ALA A 22 8.60 0.84 4.60
C ALA A 22 7.98 0.32 5.92
N LEU A 23 7.41 -0.89 5.92
CA LEU A 23 6.92 -1.55 7.13
C LEU A 23 8.04 -1.77 8.15
N PHE A 24 9.20 -2.26 7.71
CA PHE A 24 10.34 -2.44 8.62
C PHE A 24 10.85 -1.11 9.19
N VAL A 25 10.92 -0.06 8.37
CA VAL A 25 11.28 1.28 8.84
C VAL A 25 10.27 1.78 9.87
N ALA A 26 8.97 1.71 9.57
CA ALA A 26 7.92 2.16 10.49
C ALA A 26 7.94 1.38 11.81
N LEU A 27 8.18 0.06 11.78
CA LEU A 27 8.32 -0.74 13.01
C LEU A 27 9.58 -0.37 13.81
N SER A 28 10.68 -0.05 13.14
CA SER A 28 11.92 0.41 13.79
C SER A 28 11.73 1.77 14.45
N GLU A 29 11.07 2.71 13.78
CA GLU A 29 10.75 4.04 14.32
C GLU A 29 9.75 3.93 15.48
N MET A 30 8.72 3.08 15.35
CA MET A 30 7.78 2.81 16.45
C MET A 30 8.48 2.29 17.71
N ALA A 31 9.54 1.50 17.56
CA ALA A 31 10.34 1.00 18.69
C ALA A 31 11.31 2.05 19.26
N SER A 32 11.76 2.99 18.44
CA SER A 32 12.77 4.00 18.79
C SER A 32 12.15 5.31 19.29
N ASP A 33 10.93 5.62 18.86
CA ASP A 33 10.14 6.80 19.23
C ASP A 33 8.74 6.36 19.70
N PRO A 34 8.63 5.92 20.97
CA PRO A 34 7.37 5.47 21.53
C PRO A 34 6.34 6.59 21.70
N GLU A 35 6.76 7.86 21.73
CA GLU A 35 5.86 9.01 21.88
C GLU A 35 4.97 9.17 20.63
N HIS A 36 5.50 8.82 19.46
CA HIS A 36 4.77 8.83 18.18
C HIS A 36 4.40 7.43 17.68
N ALA A 37 4.42 6.41 18.56
CA ALA A 37 4.16 5.01 18.19
C ALA A 37 2.83 4.79 17.45
N TRP A 38 1.82 5.63 17.70
CA TRP A 38 0.55 5.56 17.00
C TRP A 38 0.67 5.95 15.52
N GLU A 39 1.44 6.98 15.20
CA GLU A 39 1.65 7.45 13.82
C GLU A 39 2.44 6.41 13.03
N TRP A 40 3.52 5.90 13.63
CA TRP A 40 4.33 4.82 13.07
C TRP A 40 3.54 3.51 12.95
N GLY A 41 2.66 3.22 13.92
CA GLY A 41 1.77 2.07 13.89
C GLY A 41 0.73 2.14 12.76
N LEU A 42 0.17 3.33 12.48
CA LEU A 42 -0.72 3.54 11.33
C LEU A 42 0.01 3.40 9.99
N ASP A 43 1.25 3.89 9.90
CA ASP A 43 2.07 3.73 8.69
C ASP A 43 2.43 2.25 8.46
N ALA A 44 2.82 1.54 9.53
CA ALA A 44 3.06 0.10 9.52
C ALA A 44 1.80 -0.69 9.11
N LEU A 45 0.64 -0.38 9.69
CA LEU A 45 -0.62 -1.02 9.33
C LEU A 45 -0.97 -0.79 7.87
N THR A 46 -0.81 0.44 7.38
CA THR A 46 -1.07 0.81 5.99
C THR A 46 -0.17 0.02 5.04
N CYS A 47 1.13 -0.03 5.32
CA CYS A 47 2.09 -0.82 4.55
C CYS A 47 1.73 -2.32 4.56
N PHE A 48 1.38 -2.86 5.73
CA PHE A 48 1.01 -4.27 5.88
C PHE A 48 -0.23 -4.63 5.05
N VAL A 49 -1.30 -3.84 5.15
CA VAL A 49 -2.53 -4.07 4.38
C VAL A 49 -2.28 -3.90 2.87
N SER A 50 -1.40 -2.97 2.47
CA SER A 50 -0.97 -2.83 1.06
C SER A 50 -0.19 -4.03 0.54
N ILE A 51 0.69 -4.64 1.34
CA ILE A 51 1.38 -5.88 0.97
C ILE A 51 0.35 -6.99 0.68
N LEU A 52 -0.65 -7.13 1.57
CA LEU A 52 -1.72 -8.12 1.41
C LEU A 52 -2.59 -7.84 0.18
N ALA A 53 -2.83 -6.58 -0.15
CA ALA A 53 -3.62 -6.21 -1.33
C ALA A 53 -2.89 -6.47 -2.66
N LEU A 54 -1.56 -6.58 -2.64
CA LEU A 54 -0.70 -6.77 -3.82
C LEU A 54 -0.32 -8.22 -4.10
N VAL A 55 -0.69 -9.17 -3.22
CA VAL A 55 -0.49 -10.60 -3.47
C VAL A 55 -1.26 -11.05 -4.71
N GLU A 56 -1.00 -12.26 -5.19
CA GLU A 56 -1.59 -12.79 -6.43
C GLU A 56 -3.12 -12.89 -6.37
N LYS A 57 -3.65 -13.37 -5.23
CA LYS A 57 -5.08 -13.52 -4.96
C LYS A 57 -5.49 -12.76 -3.67
N PRO A 58 -5.59 -11.43 -3.73
CA PRO A 58 -5.92 -10.61 -2.57
C PRO A 58 -7.42 -10.71 -2.26
N SER A 59 -7.78 -10.71 -0.97
CA SER A 59 -9.18 -10.68 -0.55
C SER A 59 -9.82 -9.32 -0.86
N PRO A 60 -11.13 -9.24 -1.15
CA PRO A 60 -11.82 -7.95 -1.38
C PRO A 60 -11.66 -6.98 -0.21
N LEU A 61 -11.68 -7.50 1.03
CA LEU A 61 -11.45 -6.73 2.24
C LEU A 61 -10.05 -6.13 2.30
N SER A 62 -9.01 -6.89 1.94
CA SER A 62 -7.63 -6.38 1.89
C SER A 62 -7.47 -5.27 0.85
N LYS A 63 -8.10 -5.40 -0.32
CA LYS A 63 -8.09 -4.36 -1.36
C LYS A 63 -8.78 -3.08 -0.87
N ALA A 64 -10.00 -3.20 -0.37
CA ALA A 64 -10.77 -2.06 0.13
C ALA A 64 -10.04 -1.37 1.29
N GLY A 65 -9.55 -2.15 2.26
CA GLY A 65 -8.76 -1.65 3.38
C GLY A 65 -7.51 -0.92 2.94
N SER A 66 -6.74 -1.50 2.00
CA SER A 66 -5.53 -0.86 1.45
C SER A 66 -5.88 0.47 0.78
N VAL A 67 -6.89 0.50 -0.07
CA VAL A 67 -7.29 1.73 -0.78
C VAL A 67 -7.70 2.81 0.22
N SER A 68 -8.57 2.48 1.18
CA SER A 68 -9.04 3.44 2.19
C SER A 68 -7.90 3.99 3.05
N LEU A 69 -7.01 3.13 3.54
CA LEU A 69 -5.86 3.56 4.36
C LEU A 69 -4.89 4.43 3.56
N ASN A 70 -4.58 4.05 2.32
CA ASN A 70 -3.68 4.86 1.49
C ASN A 70 -4.29 6.23 1.14
N PHE A 71 -5.60 6.32 0.90
CA PHE A 71 -6.28 7.61 0.72
C PHE A 71 -6.26 8.47 1.98
N MET A 72 -6.47 7.85 3.15
CA MET A 72 -6.40 8.54 4.43
C MET A 72 -5.00 9.11 4.68
N CYS A 73 -3.96 8.29 4.48
CA CYS A 73 -2.57 8.73 4.58
C CYS A 73 -2.22 9.82 3.55
N LEU A 74 -2.74 9.72 2.33
CA LEU A 74 -2.52 10.73 1.29
C LEU A 74 -3.15 12.07 1.69
N GLY A 75 -4.35 12.04 2.26
CA GLY A 75 -5.02 13.21 2.83
C GLY A 75 -4.22 13.82 3.99
N ALA A 76 -3.65 12.99 4.87
CA ALA A 76 -2.79 13.47 5.95
C ALA A 76 -1.51 14.14 5.44
N VAL A 77 -0.85 13.56 4.42
CA VAL A 77 0.31 14.17 3.76
C VAL A 77 -0.07 15.51 3.12
N PHE A 78 -1.16 15.55 2.36
CA PHE A 78 -1.64 16.77 1.73
C PHE A 78 -1.91 17.86 2.78
N ASN A 79 -2.67 17.53 3.83
CA ASN A 79 -2.98 18.47 4.91
C ASN A 79 -1.71 18.96 5.62
N GLY A 80 -0.74 18.09 5.91
CA GLY A 80 0.53 18.47 6.53
C GLY A 80 1.33 19.43 5.65
N VAL A 81 1.36 19.20 4.34
CA VAL A 81 2.07 20.09 3.39
C VAL A 81 1.34 21.44 3.26
N THR A 82 0.02 21.45 3.13
CA THR A 82 -0.75 22.69 2.92
C THR A 82 -0.87 23.54 4.19
N SER A 83 -0.88 22.92 5.37
CA SER A 83 -0.89 23.62 6.66
C SER A 83 0.48 24.13 7.09
N GLY A 84 1.56 23.68 6.43
CA GLY A 84 2.94 24.00 6.83
C GLY A 84 3.41 23.28 8.09
N CYS A 85 2.60 22.36 8.66
CA CYS A 85 2.94 21.58 9.84
C CYS A 85 3.75 20.32 9.54
N SER A 86 4.10 20.06 8.27
CA SER A 86 4.91 18.89 7.93
C SER A 86 6.35 19.05 8.42
N VAL A 87 6.79 18.14 9.27
CA VAL A 87 8.20 18.00 9.69
C VAL A 87 9.08 17.34 8.62
N LEU A 88 8.47 16.77 7.57
CA LEU A 88 9.19 16.12 6.48
C LEU A 88 9.53 17.12 5.35
N PRO A 89 10.71 16.98 4.71
CA PRO A 89 11.02 17.72 3.49
C PRO A 89 9.97 17.49 2.40
N ASN A 90 9.69 18.52 1.58
CA ASN A 90 8.73 18.44 0.47
C ASN A 90 9.02 17.28 -0.50
N LEU A 91 10.30 16.99 -0.75
CA LEU A 91 10.71 15.88 -1.60
C LEU A 91 10.31 14.52 -0.97
N THR A 92 10.47 14.36 0.33
CA THR A 92 10.05 13.14 1.06
C THR A 92 8.53 13.00 1.05
N ASN A 93 7.78 14.09 1.24
CA ASN A 93 6.32 14.09 1.13
C ASN A 93 5.85 13.71 -0.28
N LEU A 94 6.55 14.17 -1.32
CA LEU A 94 6.25 13.80 -2.71
C LEU A 94 6.46 12.31 -2.95
N PHE A 95 7.58 11.73 -2.51
CA PHE A 95 7.83 10.29 -2.63
C PHE A 95 6.81 9.47 -1.84
N LYS A 96 6.43 9.91 -0.63
CA LYS A 96 5.40 9.27 0.17
C LYS A 96 4.05 9.30 -0.55
N ALA A 97 3.64 10.45 -1.08
CA ALA A 97 2.42 10.59 -1.87
C ALA A 97 2.42 9.69 -3.12
N ALA A 98 3.55 9.62 -3.84
CA ALA A 98 3.69 8.75 -5.01
C ALA A 98 3.56 7.26 -4.65
N ALA A 99 4.15 6.83 -3.52
CA ALA A 99 4.03 5.45 -3.04
C ALA A 99 2.57 5.10 -2.68
N LEU A 100 1.89 5.99 -1.95
CA LEU A 100 0.48 5.83 -1.58
C LEU A 100 -0.43 5.74 -2.82
N LEU A 101 -0.20 6.60 -3.82
CA LEU A 101 -0.89 6.54 -5.11
C LEU A 101 -0.59 5.24 -5.86
N GLY A 102 0.66 4.78 -5.84
CA GLY A 102 1.05 3.49 -6.42
C GLY A 102 0.26 2.33 -5.81
N ASN A 103 0.11 2.32 -4.48
CA ASN A 103 -0.67 1.31 -3.76
C ASN A 103 -2.17 1.35 -4.09
N ILE A 104 -2.70 2.50 -4.49
CA ILE A 104 -4.10 2.64 -4.92
C ILE A 104 -4.26 2.19 -6.38
N VAL A 105 -3.40 2.68 -7.27
CA VAL A 105 -3.58 2.55 -8.73
C VAL A 105 -3.09 1.21 -9.25
N ILE A 106 -1.93 0.73 -8.80
CA ILE A 106 -1.29 -0.47 -9.34
C ILE A 106 -2.20 -1.70 -9.21
N PRO A 107 -2.85 -1.99 -8.06
CA PRO A 107 -3.78 -3.12 -7.96
C PRO A 107 -4.93 -3.07 -8.97
N VAL A 108 -5.44 -1.88 -9.29
CA VAL A 108 -6.53 -1.66 -10.24
C VAL A 108 -6.04 -1.79 -11.68
N ALA A 109 -4.95 -1.10 -12.02
CA ALA A 109 -4.37 -1.09 -13.36
C ALA A 109 -3.85 -2.47 -13.81
N THR A 110 -3.50 -3.32 -12.84
CA THR A 110 -2.97 -4.67 -13.09
C THR A 110 -3.95 -5.77 -12.71
N ALA A 111 -5.20 -5.44 -12.35
CA ALA A 111 -6.23 -6.44 -12.20
C ALA A 111 -6.38 -7.16 -13.54
N GLU A 112 -5.96 -8.43 -13.58
CA GLU A 112 -6.11 -9.32 -14.73
C GLU A 112 -7.47 -9.06 -15.41
N ARG A 113 -7.45 -8.73 -16.70
CA ARG A 113 -8.65 -8.78 -17.54
C ARG A 113 -9.01 -10.26 -17.67
N GLN A 114 -9.57 -10.86 -16.63
CA GLN A 114 -10.18 -12.17 -16.76
C GLN A 114 -11.31 -12.02 -17.79
N PRO A 115 -11.23 -12.66 -18.98
CA PRO A 115 -12.38 -12.68 -19.86
C PRO A 115 -13.52 -13.31 -19.07
N ALA A 116 -14.68 -12.66 -19.07
CA ALA A 116 -15.86 -13.18 -18.40
C ALA A 116 -16.04 -14.65 -18.81
N GLN A 117 -16.03 -15.57 -17.84
CA GLN A 117 -16.36 -16.95 -18.12
C GLN A 117 -17.83 -16.99 -18.53
N VAL A 118 -18.06 -17.10 -19.84
CA VAL A 118 -19.39 -17.37 -20.38
C VAL A 118 -19.78 -18.76 -19.84
N PRO A 119 -20.88 -18.89 -19.09
CA PRO A 119 -21.31 -20.20 -18.61
C PRO A 119 -21.54 -21.09 -19.84
N GLN A 120 -20.77 -22.18 -19.93
CA GLN A 120 -21.04 -23.21 -20.92
C GLN A 120 -22.34 -23.89 -20.50
N VAL A 121 -23.42 -23.56 -21.20
CA VAL A 121 -24.67 -24.29 -21.12
C VAL A 121 -24.40 -25.66 -21.73
N THR A 122 -24.17 -26.66 -20.87
CA THR A 122 -24.29 -28.07 -21.25
C THR A 122 -25.75 -28.34 -21.55
N LEU A 123 -26.07 -28.47 -22.84
CA LEU A 123 -27.31 -29.07 -23.35
C LEU A 123 -27.25 -30.59 -23.20
#